data_AF-A0A917EC25-F1
#
_entry.id   AF-A0A917EC25-F1
#
_cell.length_a   1.000
_cell.length_b   1.000
_cell.length_c   1.000
_cell.angle_alpha   90.00
_cell.angle_beta   90.00
_cell.angle_gamma   90.00
#
_symmetry.space_group_name_H-M   'P 1'
#
loop_
_entity.id
_entity.type
_entity.pdbx_description
1 polymer ?
#
loop_
_entity_poly.entity_id
_entity_poly.type
_entity_poly.pdbx_seq_one_letter_code
_entity_poly.pdbx_strand_id
1 'polypeptide(L)'
;MAFTSVLHREKIAISMDGRGAWRDNVFVERLWRSVKYEEVYLRAYGSVSEARASLGRYLTFYNARRPHSSLDRKTPDHVYFNRPLLAAA
;
A
#
# COMPACT_ATOMS: atom_id res chain seq x y z
N MET A 1 -22.90 -11.78 -11.30
CA MET A 1 -21.51 -11.30 -11.35
C MET A 1 -20.84 -11.60 -10.00
N ALA A 2 -19.99 -12.63 -9.93
CA ALA A 2 -19.43 -13.10 -8.67
C ALA A 2 -18.43 -12.11 -8.03
N PHE A 3 -17.68 -11.36 -8.83
CA PHE A 3 -16.57 -10.51 -8.36
C PHE A 3 -17.02 -9.34 -7.48
N THR A 4 -18.06 -8.58 -7.87
CA THR A 4 -18.55 -7.41 -7.11
C THR A 4 -19.62 -7.74 -6.07
N SER A 5 -19.98 -9.02 -5.93
CA SER A 5 -21.08 -9.46 -5.06
C SER A 5 -20.89 -9.04 -3.60
N VAL A 6 -19.66 -9.16 -3.10
CA VAL A 6 -19.28 -8.72 -1.74
C VAL A 6 -19.47 -7.21 -1.60
N LEU A 7 -19.03 -6.41 -2.57
CA LEU A 7 -19.13 -4.95 -2.52
C LEU A 7 -20.59 -4.48 -2.47
N HIS A 8 -21.47 -5.09 -3.29
CA HIS A 8 -22.90 -4.80 -3.25
C HIS A 8 -23.55 -5.19 -1.92
N ARG A 9 -23.20 -6.37 -1.37
CA ARG A 9 -23.71 -6.84 -0.08
C ARG A 9 -23.32 -5.89 1.05
N GLU A 10 -22.06 -5.44 1.06
CA GLU A 10 -21.55 -4.49 2.06
C GLU A 10 -21.90 -3.02 1.75
N LYS A 11 -22.73 -2.76 0.72
CA LYS A 11 -23.15 -1.41 0.29
C LYS A 11 -21.98 -0.45 0.01
N ILE A 12 -20.88 -0.99 -0.51
CA ILE A 12 -19.70 -0.22 -0.90
C ILE A 12 -19.96 0.41 -2.27
N ALA A 13 -19.77 1.72 -2.39
CA ALA A 13 -19.84 2.43 -3.66
C ALA A 13 -18.72 1.97 -4.59
N ILE A 14 -19.07 1.46 -5.76
CA ILE A 14 -18.11 1.00 -6.77
C ILE A 14 -17.85 2.15 -7.74
N SER A 15 -16.60 2.57 -7.85
CA SER A 15 -16.13 3.54 -8.84
C SER A 15 -15.03 2.87 -9.67
N MET A 16 -15.10 3.04 -10.98
CA MET A 16 -14.09 2.58 -11.93
C MET A 16 -13.50 3.80 -12.61
N ASP A 17 -12.19 3.78 -12.83
CA ASP A 17 -11.53 4.78 -13.66
C ASP A 17 -12.03 4.69 -15.10
N GLY A 18 -12.14 5.84 -15.76
CA GLY A 18 -12.44 5.88 -17.19
C GLY A 18 -11.29 5.26 -17.99
N ARG A 19 -11.59 4.71 -19.18
CA ARG A 19 -10.52 4.30 -20.10
C ARG A 19 -9.60 5.50 -20.39
N GLY A 20 -8.31 5.36 -20.08
CA GLY A 20 -7.31 6.43 -20.26
C GLY A 20 -7.15 7.38 -19.07
N ALA A 21 -7.86 7.18 -17.96
CA ALA A 21 -7.81 8.02 -16.76
C ALA A 21 -6.65 7.63 -15.80
N TRP A 22 -5.43 7.48 -16.33
CA TRP A 22 -4.24 7.03 -15.57
C TRP A 22 -3.93 7.88 -14.33
N ARG A 23 -4.34 9.16 -14.32
CA ARG A 23 -4.11 10.08 -13.20
C ARG A 23 -4.76 9.60 -11.91
N ASP A 24 -5.91 8.96 -12.02
CA ASP A 24 -6.65 8.45 -10.87
C ASP A 24 -5.92 7.27 -10.21
N ASN A 25 -5.02 6.60 -10.93
CA ASN A 25 -4.25 5.46 -10.41
C ASN A 25 -2.82 5.84 -9.98
N VAL A 26 -2.38 7.09 -10.18
CA VAL A 26 -0.97 7.48 -10.01
C VAL A 26 -0.43 7.25 -8.59
N PHE A 27 -1.31 7.32 -7.58
CA PHE A 27 -0.94 7.06 -6.18
C PHE A 27 -0.67 5.57 -5.93
N VAL A 28 -1.48 4.68 -6.51
CA VAL A 28 -1.30 3.22 -6.44
C VAL A 28 -0.03 2.82 -7.18
N GLU A 29 0.22 3.41 -8.35
CA GLU A 29 1.44 3.15 -9.13
C GLU A 29 2.71 3.58 -8.38
N ARG A 30 2.66 4.73 -7.70
CA ARG A 30 3.77 5.20 -6.87
C ARG A 30 4.06 4.25 -5.72
N LEU A 31 3.03 3.73 -5.04
CA LEU A 31 3.18 2.69 -4.03
C LEU A 31 3.86 1.45 -4.62
N TRP A 32 3.37 0.94 -5.75
CA TRP A 32 3.93 -0.25 -6.38
C TRP A 32 5.36 -0.06 -6.86
N ARG A 33 5.74 1.14 -7.32
CA ARG A 33 7.13 1.46 -7.64
C ARG A 33 8.02 1.30 -6.41
N SER A 34 7.63 1.89 -5.27
CA SER A 34 8.38 1.73 -4.02
C SER A 34 8.50 0.26 -3.60
N VAL A 35 7.38 -0.48 -3.57
CA VAL A 35 7.39 -1.92 -3.22
C VAL A 35 8.33 -2.71 -4.14
N LYS A 36 8.27 -2.48 -5.45
CA LYS A 36 9.09 -3.22 -6.40
C LYS A 36 10.58 -2.94 -6.21
N TYR A 37 10.96 -1.67 -6.17
CA TYR A 37 12.37 -1.28 -6.15
C TYR A 37 13.03 -1.47 -4.78
N GLU A 38 12.29 -1.28 -3.70
CA GLU A 38 12.84 -1.30 -2.34
C GLU A 38 12.70 -2.69 -1.68
N GLU A 39 11.77 -3.53 -2.14
CA GLU A 39 11.52 -4.85 -1.56
C GLU A 39 11.75 -6.00 -2.55
N VAL A 40 10.99 -6.03 -3.65
CA VAL A 40 10.90 -7.20 -4.54
C VAL A 40 12.15 -7.41 -5.38
N TYR A 41 12.68 -6.38 -6.03
CA TYR A 41 13.83 -6.52 -6.93
C TYR A 41 15.14 -6.80 -6.20
N LEU A 42 15.19 -6.56 -4.89
CA LEU A 42 16.38 -6.81 -4.06
C LEU A 42 16.42 -8.22 -3.47
N ARG A 43 15.39 -9.05 -3.71
CA ARG A 43 15.20 -10.32 -3.01
C ARG A 43 14.85 -11.45 -3.97
N ALA A 44 15.44 -12.61 -3.71
CA ALA A 44 15.04 -13.88 -4.31
C ALA A 44 14.27 -14.67 -3.24
N TYR A 45 12.94 -14.67 -3.32
CA TYR A 45 12.12 -15.46 -2.39
C TYR A 45 12.18 -16.94 -2.74
N GLY A 46 12.43 -17.79 -1.75
CA GLY A 46 12.40 -19.25 -1.89
C GLY A 46 10.99 -19.83 -1.82
N SER A 47 10.00 -19.08 -1.34
CA SER A 47 8.60 -19.51 -1.31
C SER A 47 7.60 -18.34 -1.30
N VAL A 48 6.33 -18.62 -1.60
CA VAL A 48 5.24 -17.65 -1.48
C VAL A 48 5.05 -17.19 -0.03
N SER A 49 5.19 -18.09 0.94
CA SER A 49 5.08 -17.76 2.37
C SER A 49 6.15 -16.77 2.80
N GLU A 50 7.39 -16.97 2.32
CA GLU A 50 8.49 -16.04 2.56
C GLU A 50 8.23 -14.68 1.92
N ALA A 51 7.80 -14.65 0.65
CA ALA A 51 7.44 -13.42 -0.05
C ALA A 51 6.36 -12.64 0.71
N ARG A 52 5.31 -13.32 1.19
CA ARG A 52 4.23 -12.70 1.98
C ARG A 52 4.77 -12.11 3.29
N ALA A 53 5.62 -12.84 4.02
CA ALA A 53 6.19 -12.34 5.26
C ALA A 53 7.09 -11.12 5.03
N SER A 54 7.91 -11.14 3.96
CA SER A 54 8.81 -10.03 3.63
C SER A 54 8.06 -8.78 3.18
N LEU A 55 7.09 -8.93 2.27
CA LEU A 55 6.20 -7.85 1.86
C LEU A 55 5.41 -7.27 3.04
N GLY A 56 4.95 -8.12 3.96
CA GLY A 56 4.27 -7.69 5.18
C GLY A 56 5.15 -6.80 6.06
N ARG A 57 6.42 -7.19 6.27
CA ARG A 57 7.40 -6.36 6.99
C ARG A 57 7.66 -5.03 6.29
N TYR A 58 7.83 -5.05 4.97
CA TYR A 58 8.04 -3.83 4.19
C TYR A 58 6.86 -2.87 4.28
N LEU A 59 5.63 -3.36 4.13
CA LEU A 59 4.42 -2.53 4.23
C LEU A 59 4.21 -1.98 5.65
N THR A 60 4.54 -2.77 6.68
CA THR A 60 4.54 -2.29 8.08
C THR A 60 5.52 -1.13 8.26
N PHE A 61 6.74 -1.25 7.72
CA PHE A 61 7.72 -0.16 7.72
C PHE A 61 7.21 1.07 6.94
N TYR A 62 6.68 0.87 5.74
CA TYR A 62 6.18 1.93 4.87
C TYR A 62 5.06 2.76 5.54
N ASN A 63 4.15 2.08 6.25
CA ASN A 63 2.98 2.69 6.88
C ASN A 63 3.26 3.26 8.27
N ALA A 64 4.13 2.64 9.06
CA ALA A 64 4.31 3.01 10.47
C ALA A 64 5.59 3.81 10.75
N ARG A 65 6.62 3.69 9.90
CA ARG A 65 7.95 4.23 10.17
C ARG A 65 8.46 5.21 9.11
N ARG A 66 8.12 5.03 7.83
CA ARG A 66 8.61 5.88 6.73
C ARG A 66 7.88 7.24 6.70
N PRO A 67 8.58 8.37 6.89
CA PRO A 67 8.00 9.70 6.66
C PRO A 67 7.77 9.95 5.16
N HIS A 68 6.63 10.56 4.80
CA HIS A 68 6.35 10.93 3.41
C HIS A 68 6.29 12.45 3.27
N SER A 69 6.98 13.00 2.26
CA SER A 69 6.98 14.45 2.02
C SER A 69 5.60 15.00 1.68
N SER A 70 4.77 14.22 0.99
CA SER A 70 3.37 14.58 0.71
C SER A 70 2.46 14.59 1.94
N LEU A 71 2.96 14.12 3.09
CA LEU A 71 2.24 14.04 4.36
C LEU A 71 2.95 14.87 5.45
N ASP A 72 3.63 15.96 5.08
CA ASP A 72 4.38 16.82 6.01
C ASP A 72 5.38 16.05 6.88
N ARG A 73 6.04 15.05 6.29
CA ARG A 73 6.97 14.13 6.98
C ARG A 73 6.31 13.29 8.08
N LYS A 74 5.00 13.08 8.02
CA LYS A 74 4.28 12.08 8.81
C LYS A 74 4.22 10.74 8.07
N THR A 75 3.85 9.69 8.81
CA THR A 75 3.59 8.36 8.26
C THR A 75 2.11 8.20 7.89
N PRO A 76 1.76 7.25 7.00
CA PRO A 76 0.36 6.92 6.71
C PRO A 76 -0.42 6.59 7.99
N ASP A 77 0.14 5.78 8.90
CA ASP A 77 -0.54 5.42 10.14
C ASP A 77 -0.83 6.63 11.04
N HIS A 78 0.04 7.64 11.03
CA HIS A 78 -0.22 8.89 11.74
C HIS A 78 -1.39 9.63 11.10
N VAL A 79 -1.37 9.83 9.77
CA VAL A 79 -2.41 10.60 9.09
C VAL A 79 -3.79 9.93 9.20
N TYR A 80 -3.86 8.61 9.05
CA TYR A 80 -5.13 7.89 9.01
C TYR A 80 -5.66 7.44 10.38
N PHE A 81 -4.78 7.09 11.32
CA PHE A 81 -5.17 6.52 12.61
C PHE A 81 -4.75 7.36 13.81
N ASN A 82 -4.15 8.54 13.60
CA ASN A 82 -3.55 9.37 14.65
C ASN A 82 -2.54 8.60 15.51
N ARG A 83 -1.83 7.62 14.92
CA ARG A 83 -0.80 6.84 15.61
C ARG A 83 0.55 7.56 15.52
N PRO A 84 1.27 7.76 16.64
CA PRO A 84 2.58 8.40 16.61
C PRO A 84 3.58 7.55 15.83
N LEU A 85 4.62 8.19 15.29
CA LEU A 85 5.67 7.52 14.54
C LEU A 85 6.36 6.50 15.44
N LEU A 86 6.46 5.25 15.00
CA LEU A 86 7.23 4.25 15.74
C LEU A 86 8.72 4.59 15.60
N ALA A 87 9.38 4.83 16.73
CA ALA A 87 10.83 5.02 16.76
C ALA A 87 11.53 3.79 16.17
N ALA A 88 12.64 4.01 15.48
CA ALA A 88 13.52 2.91 15.10
C ALA A 88 14.14 2.33 16.38
N ALA A 89 13.85 1.06 16.65
CA ALA A 89 14.64 0.25 17.58
C ALA A 89 16.04 0.02 17.02
#